data_AF-A0A352KWQ0-F1
#
_entry.id   AF-A0A352KWQ0-F1
#
_cell.length_a   1.000
_cell.length_b   1.000
_cell.length_c   1.000
_cell.angle_alpha   90.00
_cell.angle_beta   90.00
_cell.angle_gamma   90.00
#
_symmetry.space_group_name_H-M   'P 1'
#
loop_
_entity.id
_entity.type
_entity.pdbx_description
1 polymer ?
#
loop_
_entity_poly.entity_id
_entity_poly.type
_entity_poly.pdbx_seq_one_letter_code
_entity_poly.pdbx_strand_id
1 'polypeptide(L)'
;MNCQRLPLLLICLCSFATVRANDGLQDNLPDNVRRIPAAGVPVPDDRRAAMTAQLQLLQQLLKQLRETPAVDQSLLPDVMIFERAVRCALDYDEFFDVKD
;
A
#
# COMPACT_ATOMS: atom_id res chain seq x y z
N MET A 1 -19.19 38.90 43.17
CA MET A 1 -18.28 37.75 43.01
C MET A 1 -18.99 36.63 42.22
N ASN A 2 -18.63 36.50 40.94
CA ASN A 2 -18.35 35.25 40.23
C ASN A 2 -19.40 34.13 40.04
N CYS A 3 -20.72 34.39 40.02
CA CYS A 3 -21.69 33.32 39.70
C CYS A 3 -21.81 33.01 38.17
N GLN A 4 -21.46 33.96 37.29
CA GLN A 4 -21.64 33.83 35.83
C GLN A 4 -20.45 33.16 35.11
N ARG A 5 -19.35 32.89 35.81
CA ARG A 5 -18.16 32.22 35.25
C ARG A 5 -18.21 30.70 35.38
N LEU A 6 -19.07 30.18 36.27
CA LEU A 6 -19.27 28.75 36.50
C LEU A 6 -19.80 27.99 35.26
N PRO A 7 -20.81 28.48 34.51
CA PRO A 7 -21.26 27.76 33.31
C PRO A 7 -20.22 27.79 32.19
N LEU A 8 -19.44 28.88 32.05
CA LEU A 8 -18.36 28.99 31.08
C LEU A 8 -17.22 27.99 31.38
N LEU A 9 -16.89 27.83 32.66
CA LEU A 9 -15.87 26.88 33.11
C LEU A 9 -16.33 25.42 32.91
N LEU A 10 -17.62 25.13 33.13
CA LEU A 10 -18.20 23.80 32.88
C LEU A 10 -18.22 23.43 31.39
N ILE A 11 -18.59 24.36 30.51
CA ILE A 11 -18.57 24.16 29.05
C ILE A 11 -17.14 23.92 28.55
N CYS A 12 -16.17 24.66 29.10
CA CYS A 12 -14.75 24.47 28.78
C CYS A 12 -14.24 23.09 29.22
N LEU A 13 -14.63 22.62 30.42
CA LEU A 13 -14.25 21.30 30.94
C LEU A 13 -14.87 20.14 30.15
N CYS A 14 -16.11 20.27 29.68
CA CYS A 14 -16.76 19.25 28.85
C CYS A 14 -16.12 19.13 27.45
N SER A 15 -15.50 20.19 26.94
CA SER A 15 -14.91 20.22 25.60
C SER A 15 -13.58 19.44 25.50
N PHE A 16 -12.88 19.22 26.62
CA PHE A 16 -11.63 18.43 26.65
C PHE A 16 -11.86 16.92 26.72
N ALA A 17 -13.04 16.46 27.13
CA ALA A 17 -13.34 15.04 27.30
C ALA A 17 -13.48 14.28 25.97
N THR A 18 -13.48 14.97 24.82
CA THR A 18 -13.66 14.36 23.49
C THR A 18 -12.39 14.26 22.66
N VAL A 19 -11.20 14.49 23.23
CA VAL A 19 -9.93 14.26 22.51
C VAL A 19 -9.67 12.76 22.46
N ARG A 20 -10.17 12.10 21.41
CA ARG A 20 -9.74 10.74 21.06
C ARG A 20 -8.39 10.80 20.37
N ALA A 21 -7.39 10.16 20.95
CA ALA A 21 -6.11 9.92 20.29
C ALA A 21 -6.34 8.86 19.21
N ASN A 22 -6.22 9.25 17.94
CA ASN A 22 -6.41 8.38 16.77
C ASN A 22 -5.15 7.56 16.40
N ASP A 23 -4.13 7.58 17.26
CA ASP A 23 -2.87 6.85 17.05
C ASP A 23 -2.45 6.21 18.39
N GLY A 24 -3.28 5.28 18.87
CA GLY A 24 -3.06 4.54 20.10
C GLY A 24 -2.36 3.20 19.85
N LEU A 25 -1.83 2.58 20.92
CA LEU A 25 -1.31 1.21 20.85
C LEU A 25 -2.33 0.20 20.30
N GLN A 26 -3.64 0.48 20.49
CA GLN A 26 -4.73 -0.35 19.99
C GLN A 26 -4.83 -0.35 18.45
N ASP A 27 -4.42 0.73 17.79
CA ASP A 27 -4.47 0.86 16.32
C ASP A 27 -3.34 0.07 15.62
N ASN A 28 -2.39 -0.45 16.40
CA ASN A 28 -1.21 -1.18 15.92
C ASN A 28 -1.23 -2.68 16.25
N LEU A 29 -2.35 -3.18 16.81
CA LEU A 29 -2.52 -4.62 17.08
C LEU A 29 -2.64 -5.35 15.74
N PRO A 30 -1.68 -6.21 15.32
CA PRO A 30 -1.64 -6.79 13.98
C PRO A 30 -2.93 -7.50 13.57
N ASP A 31 -3.60 -8.15 14.53
CA ASP A 31 -4.85 -8.87 14.32
C ASP A 31 -6.07 -7.94 14.09
N ASN A 32 -5.97 -6.66 14.47
CA ASN A 32 -7.04 -5.67 14.38
C ASN A 32 -6.76 -4.57 13.34
N VAL A 33 -5.57 -4.56 12.72
CA VAL A 33 -5.27 -3.62 11.63
C VAL A 33 -5.91 -4.13 10.36
N ARG A 34 -6.95 -3.44 9.89
CA ARG A 34 -7.52 -3.69 8.56
C ARG A 34 -6.49 -3.36 7.48
N ARG A 35 -6.39 -4.22 6.45
CA ARG A 35 -5.56 -3.94 5.28
C ARG A 35 -6.10 -2.72 4.51
N ILE A 36 -5.22 -1.78 4.19
CA ILE A 36 -5.52 -0.65 3.29
C ILE A 36 -4.39 -0.57 2.25
N PRO A 37 -4.69 -0.61 0.93
CA PRO A 37 -6.01 -0.81 0.32
C PRO A 37 -6.63 -2.19 0.65
N ALA A 38 -7.94 -2.34 0.45
CA ALA A 38 -8.59 -3.65 0.53
C ALA A 38 -7.95 -4.63 -0.47
N ALA A 39 -8.08 -5.94 -0.26
CA ALA A 39 -7.60 -6.92 -1.24
C ALA A 39 -8.24 -6.71 -2.61
N GLY A 40 -7.47 -6.94 -3.66
CA GLY A 40 -7.88 -6.82 -5.05
C GLY A 40 -8.81 -7.93 -5.52
N VAL A 41 -9.14 -7.88 -6.82
CA VAL A 41 -9.90 -8.92 -7.50
C VAL A 41 -9.05 -10.18 -7.67
N PRO A 42 -9.63 -11.38 -7.54
CA PRO A 42 -8.91 -12.62 -7.72
C PRO A 42 -8.44 -12.76 -9.18
N VAL A 43 -7.16 -13.07 -9.36
CA VAL A 43 -6.57 -13.39 -10.66
C VAL A 43 -6.80 -14.87 -10.97
N PRO A 44 -7.39 -15.23 -12.12
CA PRO A 44 -7.53 -16.63 -12.54
C PRO A 44 -6.20 -17.38 -12.55
N ASP A 45 -6.20 -18.65 -12.18
CA ASP A 45 -4.97 -19.45 -11.98
C ASP A 45 -4.11 -19.55 -13.25
N ASP A 46 -4.74 -19.66 -14.42
CA ASP A 46 -4.07 -19.70 -15.72
C ASP A 46 -3.35 -18.37 -16.02
N ARG A 47 -4.02 -17.24 -15.77
CA ARG A 47 -3.41 -15.90 -15.90
C ARG A 47 -2.29 -15.70 -14.89
N ARG A 48 -2.48 -16.10 -13.63
CA ARG A 48 -1.46 -16.01 -12.58
C ARG A 48 -0.22 -16.81 -12.97
N ALA A 49 -0.39 -18.04 -13.45
CA ALA A 49 0.71 -18.89 -13.90
C ALA A 49 1.46 -18.27 -15.09
N ALA A 50 0.73 -17.78 -16.10
CA ALA A 50 1.32 -17.13 -17.26
C ALA A 50 2.12 -15.88 -16.89
N MET A 51 1.54 -14.98 -16.07
CA MET A 51 2.23 -13.76 -15.62
C MET A 51 3.45 -14.08 -14.77
N THR A 52 3.38 -15.09 -13.90
CA THR A 52 4.51 -15.55 -13.08
C THR A 52 5.67 -16.01 -13.97
N ALA A 53 5.39 -16.81 -14.99
CA ALA A 53 6.42 -17.28 -15.92
C ALA A 53 7.05 -16.12 -16.73
N GLN A 54 6.22 -15.18 -17.20
CA GLN A 54 6.69 -14.00 -17.95
C GLN A 54 7.53 -13.06 -17.07
N LEU A 55 7.16 -12.87 -15.80
CA LEU A 55 7.95 -12.10 -14.84
C LEU A 55 9.32 -12.72 -14.58
N GLN A 56 9.38 -14.05 -14.41
CA GLN A 56 10.66 -14.74 -14.23
C GLN A 56 11.59 -14.54 -15.43
N LEU A 57 11.06 -14.65 -16.65
CA LEU A 57 11.81 -14.37 -17.87
C LEU A 57 12.29 -12.91 -17.91
N LEU A 58 11.41 -11.95 -17.62
CA LEU A 58 11.75 -10.53 -17.58
C LEU A 58 12.87 -10.23 -16.56
N GLN A 59 12.80 -10.81 -15.37
CA GLN A 59 13.84 -10.68 -14.34
C GLN A 59 15.19 -11.22 -14.81
N GLN A 60 15.22 -12.33 -15.55
CA GLN A 60 16.45 -12.87 -16.13
C GLN A 60 17.03 -11.92 -17.18
N LEU A 61 16.20 -11.41 -18.09
CA LEU A 61 16.61 -10.46 -19.11
C LEU A 61 17.14 -9.15 -18.50
N LEU A 62 16.47 -8.63 -17.46
CA LEU A 62 16.92 -7.43 -16.74
C LEU A 62 18.29 -7.62 -16.08
N LYS A 63 18.58 -8.80 -15.53
CA LYS A 63 19.91 -9.11 -14.98
C LYS A 63 20.98 -9.07 -16.06
N GLN A 64 20.73 -9.70 -17.22
CA GLN A 64 21.66 -9.69 -18.34
C GLN A 64 21.88 -8.28 -18.91
N LEU A 65 20.80 -7.50 -19.03
CA LEU A 65 20.86 -6.16 -19.59
C LEU A 65 21.70 -5.21 -18.72
N ARG A 66 21.63 -5.35 -17.39
CA ARG A 66 22.45 -4.57 -16.44
C ARG A 66 23.95 -4.81 -16.59
N GLU A 67 24.33 -5.99 -17.05
CA GLU A 67 25.72 -6.39 -17.24
C GLU A 67 26.23 -6.08 -18.65
N THR A 68 25.35 -5.60 -19.55
CA THR A 68 25.67 -5.35 -20.97
C THR A 68 26.16 -3.90 -21.17
N PRO A 69 27.46 -3.66 -21.44
CA PRO A 69 28.02 -2.30 -21.47
C PRO A 69 27.56 -1.44 -22.65
N ALA A 70 27.10 -2.08 -23.73
CA ALA A 70 26.71 -1.40 -24.97
C ALA A 70 25.26 -0.91 -24.98
N VAL A 71 24.48 -1.23 -23.94
CA VAL A 71 23.06 -0.85 -23.84
C VAL A 71 22.92 0.45 -23.06
N ASP A 72 22.16 1.40 -23.61
CA ASP A 72 21.75 2.58 -22.86
C ASP A 72 20.86 2.17 -21.68
N GLN A 73 21.32 2.48 -20.48
CA GLN A 73 20.66 2.12 -19.22
C GLN A 73 19.63 3.17 -18.78
N SER A 74 19.44 4.26 -19.54
CA SER A 74 18.53 5.36 -19.17
C SER A 74 17.09 4.92 -18.91
N LEU A 75 16.62 3.91 -19.65
CA LEU A 75 15.26 3.35 -19.56
C LEU A 75 15.16 2.09 -18.68
N LEU A 76 16.29 1.58 -18.18
CA LEU A 76 16.28 0.40 -17.32
C LEU A 76 15.43 0.60 -16.05
N PRO A 77 15.47 1.75 -15.35
CA PRO A 77 14.65 1.98 -14.17
C PRO A 77 13.15 1.85 -14.45
N ASP A 78 12.66 2.33 -15.59
CA ASP A 78 11.25 2.26 -15.96
C ASP A 78 10.76 0.81 -16.06
N VAL A 79 11.54 -0.04 -16.75
CA VAL A 79 11.20 -1.47 -16.89
C VAL A 79 11.29 -2.18 -15.54
N MET A 80 12.25 -1.82 -14.69
CA MET A 80 12.35 -2.37 -13.33
C MET A 80 11.18 -1.97 -12.45
N ILE A 81 10.68 -0.74 -12.57
CA ILE A 81 9.49 -0.27 -11.85
C ILE A 81 8.26 -1.03 -12.33
N PHE A 82 8.11 -1.20 -13.65
CA PHE A 82 7.01 -1.95 -14.22
C PHE A 82 7.01 -3.43 -13.76
N GLU A 83 8.16 -4.11 -13.85
CA GLU A 83 8.33 -5.49 -13.36
C GLU A 83 7.92 -5.61 -11.90
N ARG A 84 8.43 -4.70 -11.06
CA ARG A 84 8.14 -4.71 -9.63
C ARG A 84 6.66 -4.45 -9.34
N ALA A 85 6.03 -3.52 -10.06
CA ALA A 85 4.62 -3.21 -9.89
C ALA A 85 3.74 -4.44 -10.17
N VAL A 86 3.99 -5.14 -11.29
CA VAL A 86 3.25 -6.35 -11.65
C VAL A 86 3.51 -7.49 -10.65
N ARG A 87 4.77 -7.69 -10.24
CA ARG A 87 5.10 -8.69 -9.22
C ARG A 87 4.40 -8.40 -7.89
N CYS A 88 4.49 -7.17 -7.37
CA CYS A 88 3.82 -6.79 -6.12
C CYS A 88 2.30 -6.99 -6.23
N ALA A 89 1.69 -6.65 -7.37
CA ALA A 89 0.27 -6.86 -7.57
C ALA A 89 -0.14 -8.35 -7.54
N LEU A 90 0.71 -9.26 -8.03
CA LEU A 90 0.48 -10.70 -7.92
C LEU A 90 0.74 -11.24 -6.51
N ASP A 91 1.84 -10.83 -5.88
CA ASP A 91 2.29 -11.34 -4.58
C ASP A 91 1.36 -10.91 -3.44
N TYR A 92 0.75 -9.73 -3.57
CA TYR A 92 -0.07 -9.13 -2.54
C TYR A 92 -1.54 -8.96 -2.96
N ASP A 93 -2.01 -9.50 -4.08
CA ASP A 93 -3.39 -9.33 -4.55
C ASP A 93 -3.80 -7.84 -4.67
N GLU A 94 -3.05 -7.06 -5.45
CA GLU A 94 -3.27 -5.60 -5.63
C GLU A 94 -3.79 -5.25 -7.03
N PHE A 95 -4.41 -6.19 -7.74
CA PHE A 95 -5.20 -5.88 -8.92
C PHE A 95 -6.58 -5.40 -8.49
N PHE A 96 -6.92 -4.13 -8.70
CA PHE A 96 -8.17 -3.56 -8.17
C PHE A 96 -9.31 -3.49 -9.19
N ASP A 97 -9.02 -3.74 -10.47
CA ASP A 97 -9.98 -3.62 -11.55
C ASP A 97 -9.71 -4.71 -12.61
N VAL A 98 -10.78 -5.32 -13.10
CA VAL A 98 -10.71 -6.25 -14.23
C VAL A 98 -10.84 -5.40 -15.49
N LYS A 99 -9.72 -5.20 -16.19
CA LYS A 99 -9.72 -4.66 -17.55
C LYS A 99 -9.72 -5.81 -18.56
N ASP A 100 -10.41 -5.60 -19.67
CA ASP A 100 -10.50 -6.53 -20.80
C ASP A 100 -9.14 -6.82 -21.43
#